data_AF-A0A930SDR3-F1
#
_entry.id   AF-A0A930SDR3-F1
#
_cell.length_a   1.000
_cell.length_b   1.000
_cell.length_c   1.000
_cell.angle_alpha   90.00
_cell.angle_beta   90.00
_cell.angle_gamma   90.00
#
_symmetry.space_group_name_H-M   'P 1'
#
loop_
_entity.id
_entity.type
_entity.pdbx_description
1 polymer ?
#
loop_
_entity_poly.entity_id
_entity_poly.type
_entity_poly.pdbx_seq_one_letter_code
_entity_poly.pdbx_strand_id
1 'polypeptide(L)'
;MNNQQQIVKALSMLQLAYSTDMPKERMKLYVYKLSDINPVTLEQAVNNLIDRCKFLPTIAEIREECSALSAFVNAHEELPTAQDAWERVYQVARSYGYEKGLDKLEGLTKQCAKAIWKSFDPQNGDNFNETSCRAQFVKNYEVQEIRERERLRLSNSIKDNHLLLKAREKAERERALIGAGQKQIEMTTTGNLVEVAKEPVDVSEIINKSKISDKGKELLKQAIGG
;
A
#
# COMPACT_ATOMS: atom_id res chain seq x y z
N MET A 1 9.23 -30.33 -14.18
CA MET A 1 7.89 -30.11 -13.56
C MET A 1 7.49 -28.67 -13.83
N ASN A 2 6.22 -28.41 -14.16
CA ASN A 2 5.69 -27.05 -14.26
C ASN A 2 5.62 -26.41 -12.84
N ASN A 3 5.69 -25.09 -12.75
CA ASN A 3 5.61 -24.30 -11.51
C ASN A 3 4.44 -24.75 -10.61
N GLN A 4 3.25 -24.92 -11.19
CA GLN A 4 2.07 -25.41 -10.47
C GLN A 4 2.25 -26.82 -9.89
N GLN A 5 2.97 -27.71 -10.57
CA GLN A 5 3.22 -29.07 -10.07
C GLN A 5 4.17 -29.05 -8.88
N GLN A 6 5.15 -28.14 -8.86
CA GLN A 6 6.06 -27.98 -7.73
C GLN A 6 5.33 -27.39 -6.51
N ILE A 7 4.44 -26.42 -6.72
CA ILE A 7 3.56 -25.87 -5.66
C ILE A 7 2.66 -26.95 -5.08
N VAL A 8 2.01 -27.76 -5.93
CA VAL A 8 1.18 -28.89 -5.46
C VAL A 8 2.02 -29.90 -4.65
N LYS A 9 3.24 -30.21 -5.11
CA LYS A 9 4.15 -31.10 -4.38
C LYS A 9 4.47 -30.53 -3.00
N ALA A 10 4.88 -29.26 -2.91
CA ALA A 10 5.16 -28.61 -1.62
C ALA A 10 3.96 -28.68 -0.68
N LEU A 11 2.77 -28.32 -1.17
CA LEU A 11 1.54 -28.32 -0.37
C LEU A 11 1.05 -29.73 0.01
N SER A 12 1.34 -30.75 -0.79
CA SER A 12 0.96 -32.13 -0.47
C SER A 12 1.59 -32.64 0.83
N MET A 13 2.75 -32.10 1.24
CA MET A 13 3.39 -32.41 2.52
C MET A 13 2.50 -32.03 3.71
N LEU A 14 1.70 -30.95 3.60
CA LEU A 14 0.74 -30.56 4.63
C LEU A 14 -0.35 -31.61 4.83
N GLN A 15 -0.81 -32.25 3.75
CA GLN A 15 -1.84 -33.29 3.84
C GLN A 15 -1.30 -34.60 4.44
N LEU A 16 0.02 -34.82 4.37
CA LEU A 16 0.68 -35.94 5.06
C LEU A 16 0.96 -35.63 6.54
N ALA A 17 1.31 -34.37 6.85
CA ALA A 17 1.69 -33.96 8.20
C ALA A 17 0.49 -33.79 9.15
N TYR A 18 -0.68 -33.45 8.63
CA TYR A 18 -1.85 -33.14 9.44
C TYR A 18 -3.00 -34.12 9.20
N SER A 19 -3.70 -34.50 10.27
CA SER A 19 -4.89 -35.37 10.22
C SER A 19 -6.14 -34.68 9.65
N THR A 20 -6.10 -33.36 9.52
CA THR A 20 -7.19 -32.60 8.91
C THR A 20 -7.18 -32.82 7.41
N ASP A 21 -8.24 -33.44 6.89
CA ASP A 21 -8.36 -33.64 5.45
C ASP A 21 -8.38 -32.29 4.71
N MET A 22 -7.69 -32.25 3.57
CA MET A 22 -7.69 -31.10 2.68
C MET A 22 -8.46 -31.48 1.41
N PRO A 23 -9.76 -31.13 1.34
CA PRO A 23 -10.56 -31.37 0.16
C PRO A 23 -9.93 -30.75 -1.08
N LYS A 24 -10.23 -31.31 -2.25
CA LYS A 24 -9.67 -30.88 -3.53
C LYS A 24 -9.86 -29.39 -3.79
N GLU A 25 -11.01 -28.84 -3.41
CA GLU A 25 -11.35 -27.42 -3.53
C GLU A 25 -10.46 -26.55 -2.62
N ARG A 26 -10.19 -27.02 -1.39
CA ARG A 26 -9.29 -26.33 -0.46
C ARG A 26 -7.84 -26.36 -0.97
N MET A 27 -7.38 -27.51 -1.48
CA MET A 27 -6.06 -27.61 -2.10
C MET A 27 -5.91 -26.66 -3.31
N LYS A 28 -6.93 -26.60 -4.18
CA LYS A 28 -6.95 -25.65 -5.31
C LYS A 28 -6.87 -24.19 -4.83
N LEU A 29 -7.56 -23.85 -3.74
CA LEU A 29 -7.49 -22.51 -3.16
C LEU A 29 -6.08 -22.17 -2.67
N TYR A 30 -5.40 -23.10 -1.99
CA TYR A 30 -4.02 -22.89 -1.54
C TYR A 30 -3.08 -22.70 -2.73
N VAL A 31 -3.16 -23.56 -3.75
CA VAL A 31 -2.34 -23.45 -4.96
C VAL A 31 -2.56 -22.10 -5.65
N TYR A 32 -3.81 -21.67 -5.80
CA TYR A 32 -4.13 -20.37 -6.41
C TYR A 32 -3.54 -19.21 -5.62
N LYS A 33 -3.75 -19.20 -4.29
CA LYS A 33 -3.34 -18.09 -3.40
C LYS A 33 -1.83 -18.03 -3.13
N LEU A 34 -1.08 -19.05 -3.51
CA LEU A 34 0.37 -19.14 -3.34
C LEU A 34 1.10 -19.25 -4.70
N SER A 35 0.38 -19.07 -5.81
CA SER A 35 0.89 -19.23 -7.17
C SER A 35 1.94 -18.19 -7.59
N ASP A 36 1.96 -17.05 -6.90
CA ASP A 36 2.89 -15.95 -7.09
C ASP A 36 4.23 -16.15 -6.35
N ILE A 37 4.33 -17.17 -5.49
CA ILE A 37 5.52 -17.45 -4.67
C ILE A 37 6.45 -18.40 -5.42
N ASN A 38 7.76 -18.18 -5.29
CA ASN A 38 8.77 -19.10 -5.80
C ASN A 38 8.59 -20.49 -5.14
N PRO A 39 8.50 -21.59 -5.92
CA PRO A 39 8.29 -22.94 -5.38
C PRO A 39 9.31 -23.40 -4.35
N VAL A 40 10.58 -23.00 -4.50
CA VAL A 40 11.66 -23.39 -3.58
C VAL A 40 11.44 -22.74 -2.22
N THR A 41 11.10 -21.45 -2.20
CA THR A 41 10.75 -20.72 -0.98
C THR A 41 9.51 -21.33 -0.32
N LEU A 42 8.50 -21.68 -1.12
CA LEU A 42 7.27 -22.29 -0.61
C LEU A 42 7.51 -23.66 0.01
N GLU A 43 8.32 -24.51 -0.61
CA GLU A 43 8.68 -25.83 -0.09
C GLU A 43 9.39 -25.71 1.26
N GLN A 44 10.36 -24.80 1.38
CA GLN A 44 11.04 -24.57 2.65
C GLN A 44 10.11 -24.00 3.73
N ALA A 45 9.23 -23.06 3.38
CA ALA A 45 8.26 -22.50 4.32
C ALA A 45 7.31 -23.59 4.87
N VAL A 46 6.84 -24.49 4.00
CA VAL A 46 5.98 -25.61 4.42
C VAL A 46 6.71 -26.54 5.40
N ASN A 47 7.97 -26.87 5.14
CA ASN A 47 8.77 -27.70 6.06
C ASN A 47 8.90 -27.04 7.45
N ASN A 48 9.29 -25.77 7.49
CA ASN A 48 9.40 -25.02 8.75
C ASN A 48 8.08 -24.98 9.52
N LEU A 49 6.96 -24.84 8.81
CA LEU A 49 5.63 -24.79 9.43
C LEU A 49 5.21 -26.15 9.98
N ILE A 50 5.50 -27.25 9.29
CA ILE A 50 5.21 -28.60 9.78
C ILE A 50 5.90 -28.86 11.12
N ASP A 51 7.15 -28.41 11.27
CA ASP A 51 7.94 -28.64 12.48
C ASP A 51 7.43 -27.85 13.71
N ARG A 52 6.70 -26.75 13.50
CA ARG A 52 6.30 -25.83 14.59
C ARG A 52 4.79 -25.70 14.81
N CYS A 53 3.99 -25.84 13.76
CA CYS A 53 2.55 -25.61 13.80
C CYS A 53 1.84 -26.89 14.24
N LYS A 54 1.08 -26.79 15.34
CA LYS A 54 0.25 -27.89 15.87
C LYS A 54 -0.98 -28.20 15.00
N PHE A 55 -1.41 -27.23 14.20
CA PHE A 55 -2.57 -27.31 13.34
C PHE A 55 -2.18 -27.00 11.90
N LEU A 56 -3.01 -27.44 10.95
CA LEU A 56 -2.82 -27.17 9.53
C LEU A 56 -2.69 -25.66 9.29
N PRO A 57 -1.54 -25.17 8.80
CA PRO A 57 -1.31 -23.74 8.63
C PRO A 57 -2.27 -23.13 7.63
N THR A 58 -2.69 -21.91 7.93
CA THR A 58 -3.48 -21.05 7.07
C THR A 58 -2.62 -20.51 5.92
N ILE A 59 -3.27 -20.07 4.84
CA ILE A 59 -2.59 -19.41 3.72
C ILE A 59 -1.80 -18.19 4.21
N ALA A 60 -2.30 -17.47 5.22
CA ALA A 60 -1.62 -16.31 5.80
C ALA A 60 -0.29 -16.70 6.46
N GLU A 61 -0.29 -17.73 7.31
CA GLU A 61 0.92 -18.22 7.98
C GLU A 61 1.96 -18.73 6.97
N ILE A 62 1.52 -19.40 5.90
CA ILE A 62 2.41 -19.83 4.81
C ILE A 62 3.06 -18.63 4.12
N ARG A 63 2.28 -17.58 3.83
CA ARG A 63 2.81 -16.36 3.18
C ARG A 63 3.75 -15.58 4.10
N GLU A 64 3.46 -15.52 5.38
CA GLU A 64 4.32 -14.89 6.38
C GLU A 64 5.68 -15.59 6.44
N GLU A 65 5.70 -16.91 6.52
CA GLU A 65 6.94 -17.69 6.52
C GLU A 65 7.72 -17.55 5.21
N CYS A 66 7.03 -17.58 4.06
CA CYS A 66 7.66 -17.35 2.75
C CYS A 66 8.29 -15.95 2.68
N SER A 67 7.64 -14.94 3.29
CA SER A 67 8.14 -13.57 3.33
C SER A 67 9.38 -13.47 4.22
N ALA A 68 9.37 -14.13 5.38
CA ALA A 68 10.51 -14.20 6.28
C ALA A 68 11.73 -14.88 5.61
N LEU A 69 11.52 -16.02 4.95
CA LEU A 69 12.57 -16.72 4.20
C LEU A 69 13.10 -15.87 3.04
N SER A 70 12.22 -15.20 2.31
CA SER A 70 12.62 -14.30 1.22
C SER A 70 13.42 -13.11 1.71
N ALA A 71 13.05 -12.53 2.86
CA ALA A 71 13.80 -11.44 3.49
C ALA A 71 15.21 -11.90 3.89
N PHE A 72 15.30 -13.07 4.52
CA PHE A 72 16.57 -13.67 4.94
C PHE A 72 17.50 -13.99 3.76
N VAL A 73 16.99 -14.64 2.71
CA VAL A 73 17.80 -15.06 1.54
C VAL A 73 18.23 -13.88 0.68
N ASN A 74 17.36 -12.87 0.51
CA ASN A 74 17.69 -11.73 -0.35
C ASN A 74 18.61 -10.70 0.33
N ALA A 75 19.05 -10.94 1.58
CA ALA A 75 19.78 -9.96 2.39
C ALA A 75 19.14 -8.57 2.29
N HIS A 76 17.80 -8.54 2.18
CA HIS A 76 17.06 -7.29 2.13
C HIS A 76 17.29 -6.70 3.50
N GLU A 77 18.19 -5.71 3.59
CA GLU A 77 18.52 -4.98 4.81
C GLU A 77 17.25 -4.91 5.64
N GLU A 78 17.23 -5.66 6.76
CA GLU A 78 16.13 -5.57 7.70
C GLU A 78 15.92 -4.08 7.91
N LEU A 79 14.71 -3.59 7.66
CA LEU A 79 14.41 -2.19 7.91
C LEU A 79 14.96 -1.87 9.29
N PRO A 80 15.91 -0.91 9.41
CA PRO A 80 16.58 -0.68 10.67
C PRO A 80 15.51 -0.52 11.74
N THR A 81 15.71 -1.15 12.90
CA THR A 81 14.76 -0.98 13.99
C THR A 81 14.62 0.51 14.28
N ALA A 82 13.50 0.94 14.88
CA ALA A 82 13.31 2.35 15.21
C ALA A 82 14.47 2.91 16.05
N GLN A 83 15.16 2.06 16.83
CA GLN A 83 16.37 2.41 17.57
C GLN A 83 17.60 2.56 16.66
N ASP A 84 17.86 1.61 15.77
CA ASP A 84 18.99 1.68 14.82
C ASP A 84 18.84 2.88 13.87
N ALA A 85 17.62 3.13 13.40
CA ALA A 85 17.28 4.29 12.60
C ALA A 85 17.52 5.60 13.36
N TRP A 86 17.15 5.66 14.65
CA TRP A 86 17.45 6.82 15.50
C TRP A 86 18.95 7.01 15.69
N GLU A 87 19.69 5.94 15.99
CA GLU A 87 21.13 6.01 16.18
C GLU A 87 21.82 6.53 14.91
N ARG A 88 21.37 6.08 13.74
CA ARG A 88 21.84 6.59 12.46
C ARG A 88 21.57 8.08 12.28
N VAL A 89 20.36 8.55 12.61
CA VAL A 89 19.98 9.97 12.59
C VAL A 89 20.89 10.80 13.49
N TYR A 90 21.11 10.33 14.72
CA TYR A 90 21.94 11.00 15.70
C TYR A 90 23.42 11.08 15.27
N GLN A 91 23.99 9.97 14.78
CA GLN A 91 25.35 9.92 14.26
C GLN A 91 25.53 10.85 13.06
N VAL A 92 24.57 10.88 12.14
CA VAL A 92 24.62 11.73 10.95
C VAL A 92 24.52 13.21 11.33
N ALA A 93 23.62 13.56 12.26
CA ALA A 93 23.51 14.93 12.77
C ALA A 93 24.83 15.39 13.43
N ARG A 94 25.49 14.52 14.20
CA ARG A 94 26.80 14.81 14.80
C ARG A 94 27.94 14.91 13.79
N SER A 95 27.97 14.03 12.79
CA SER A 95 29.11 13.91 11.87
C SER A 95 29.08 14.94 10.74
N TYR A 96 27.88 15.26 10.23
CA TYR A 96 27.70 16.13 9.06
C TYR A 96 27.04 17.47 9.40
N GLY A 97 26.58 17.64 10.65
CA GLY A 97 25.89 18.83 11.12
C GLY A 97 24.44 18.92 10.62
N TYR A 98 23.73 19.93 11.14
CA TYR A 98 22.32 20.19 10.81
C TYR A 98 22.09 20.45 9.32
N GLU A 99 22.94 21.25 8.66
CA GLU A 99 22.70 21.68 7.28
C GLU A 99 22.81 20.55 6.25
N LYS A 100 23.74 19.61 6.45
CA LYS A 100 24.07 18.57 5.45
C LYS A 100 23.70 17.15 5.89
N GLY A 101 23.44 16.94 7.19
CA GLY A 101 23.15 15.63 7.73
C GLY A 101 21.85 15.02 7.18
N LEU A 102 20.80 15.82 7.01
CA LEU A 102 19.50 15.29 6.59
C LEU A 102 19.55 14.60 5.22
N ASP A 103 20.42 15.09 4.34
CA ASP A 103 20.59 14.53 2.99
C ASP A 103 21.40 13.24 2.94
N LYS A 104 22.06 12.87 4.04
CA LYS A 104 22.75 11.59 4.19
C LYS A 104 21.85 10.48 4.72
N LEU A 105 20.61 10.80 5.07
CA LEU A 105 19.59 9.83 5.43
C LEU A 105 18.76 9.47 4.21
N GLU A 106 18.27 8.23 4.16
CA GLU A 106 17.45 7.72 3.07
C GLU A 106 16.16 7.08 3.58
N GLY A 107 15.23 6.82 2.66
CA GLY A 107 14.01 6.06 2.93
C GLY A 107 13.14 6.61 4.08
N LEU A 108 12.59 5.68 4.86
CA LEU A 108 11.71 5.97 5.99
C LEU A 108 12.43 6.78 7.07
N THR A 109 13.70 6.48 7.32
CA THR A 109 14.55 7.21 8.28
C THR A 109 14.65 8.70 7.94
N LYS A 110 14.87 9.07 6.67
CA LYS A 110 14.87 10.47 6.23
C LYS A 110 13.52 11.15 6.47
N GLN A 111 12.44 10.46 6.14
CA GLN A 111 11.08 11.00 6.29
C GLN A 111 10.73 11.28 7.75
N CYS A 112 11.04 10.35 8.65
CA CYS A 112 10.81 10.52 10.09
C CYS A 112 11.74 11.57 10.69
N ALA A 113 13.01 11.62 10.26
CA ALA A 113 14.00 12.58 10.74
C ALA A 113 13.61 14.03 10.42
N LYS A 114 12.99 14.30 9.26
CA LYS A 114 12.50 15.65 8.90
C LYS A 114 11.64 16.30 9.97
N ALA A 115 10.79 15.52 10.64
CA ALA A 115 9.85 16.05 11.64
C ALA A 115 10.56 16.60 12.89
N ILE A 116 11.72 16.06 13.22
CA ILE A 116 12.51 16.42 14.41
C ILE A 116 13.82 17.12 14.06
N TRP A 117 14.14 17.28 12.76
CA TRP A 117 15.47 17.72 12.33
C TRP A 117 15.82 19.10 12.87
N LYS A 118 14.82 19.98 12.98
CA LYS A 118 14.96 21.34 13.54
C LYS A 118 15.50 21.34 14.97
N SER A 119 15.32 20.27 15.74
CA SER A 119 15.88 20.15 17.09
C SER A 119 17.41 20.10 17.10
N PHE A 120 18.04 19.64 16.01
CA PHE A 120 19.49 19.58 15.86
C PHE A 120 20.13 20.90 15.39
N ASP A 121 19.34 21.95 15.18
CA ASP A 121 19.85 23.27 14.80
C ASP A 121 20.82 23.80 15.87
N PRO A 122 22.07 24.17 15.51
CA PRO A 122 23.03 24.76 16.44
C PRO A 122 22.52 25.99 17.18
N GLN A 123 21.55 26.73 16.60
CA GLN A 123 20.91 27.88 17.24
C GLN A 123 20.08 27.52 18.48
N ASN A 124 19.71 26.24 18.64
CA ASN A 124 18.99 25.79 19.83
C ASN A 124 19.88 25.72 21.09
N GLY A 125 21.21 25.83 20.95
CA GLY A 125 22.15 25.78 22.07
C GLY A 125 21.98 24.52 22.92
N ASP A 126 21.93 24.67 24.24
CA ASP A 126 21.76 23.56 25.21
C ASP A 126 20.32 23.03 25.31
N ASN A 127 19.36 23.58 24.56
CA ASN A 127 17.97 23.14 24.61
C ASN A 127 17.70 21.83 23.84
N PHE A 128 18.74 21.16 23.36
CA PHE A 128 18.60 19.86 22.70
C PHE A 128 18.21 18.78 23.73
N ASN A 129 16.92 18.42 23.74
CA ASN A 129 16.42 17.31 24.53
C ASN A 129 16.45 16.01 23.72
N GLU A 130 17.55 15.27 23.86
CA GLU A 130 17.77 14.00 23.15
C GLU A 130 16.65 12.98 23.44
N THR A 131 16.25 12.85 24.70
CA THR A 131 15.22 11.89 25.13
C THR A 131 13.87 12.17 24.47
N SER A 132 13.48 13.44 24.40
CA SER A 132 12.23 13.86 23.75
C SER A 132 12.29 13.65 22.23
N CYS A 133 13.40 14.02 21.59
CA CYS A 133 13.59 13.84 20.15
C CYS A 133 13.59 12.35 19.77
N ARG A 134 14.26 11.50 20.56
CA ARG A 134 14.28 10.04 20.39
C ARG A 134 12.88 9.46 20.50
N ALA A 135 12.13 9.83 21.54
CA ALA A 135 10.77 9.33 21.75
C ALA A 135 9.83 9.73 20.60
N GLN A 136 9.92 10.98 20.13
CA GLN A 136 9.13 11.48 19.01
C GLN A 136 9.51 10.80 17.69
N PHE A 137 10.80 10.57 17.45
CA PHE A 137 11.28 9.84 16.28
C PHE A 137 10.79 8.40 16.27
N VAL A 138 11.05 7.64 17.34
CA VAL A 138 10.68 6.22 17.45
C VAL A 138 9.18 6.04 17.24
N LYS A 139 8.35 6.85 17.92
CA LYS A 139 6.89 6.81 17.75
C LYS A 139 6.47 7.09 16.32
N ASN A 140 7.07 8.08 15.66
CA ASN A 140 6.73 8.40 14.27
C ASN A 140 7.20 7.27 13.33
N TYR A 141 8.39 6.73 13.55
CA TYR A 141 8.96 5.65 12.73
C TYR A 141 8.09 4.39 12.77
N GLU A 142 7.72 3.91 13.95
CA GLU A 142 6.84 2.74 14.11
C GLU A 142 5.48 2.93 13.43
N VAL A 143 4.88 4.12 13.57
CA VAL A 143 3.59 4.43 12.92
C VAL A 143 3.72 4.43 11.40
N GLN A 144 4.78 5.03 10.85
CA GLN A 144 4.98 5.07 9.41
C GLN A 144 5.37 3.70 8.85
N GLU A 145 6.15 2.90 9.58
CA GLU A 145 6.48 1.53 9.21
C GLU A 145 5.22 0.67 9.06
N ILE A 146 4.30 0.74 10.03
CA ILE A 146 3.01 0.04 9.98
C ILE A 146 2.19 0.51 8.76
N ARG A 147 2.15 1.83 8.50
CA ARG A 147 1.42 2.38 7.35
C ARG A 147 2.02 1.97 6.01
N GLU A 148 3.34 1.95 5.88
CA GLU A 148 4.03 1.50 4.67
C GLU A 148 3.77 0.02 4.41
N ARG A 149 3.86 -0.82 5.46
CA ARG A 149 3.55 -2.24 5.40
C ARG A 149 2.10 -2.49 4.96
N GLU A 150 1.16 -1.75 5.54
CA GLU A 150 -0.25 -1.84 5.19
C GLU A 150 -0.53 -1.33 3.76
N ARG A 151 0.12 -0.25 3.35
CA ARG A 151 0.03 0.28 1.98
C ARG A 151 0.55 -0.72 0.96
N LEU A 152 1.66 -1.39 1.24
CA LEU A 152 2.21 -2.45 0.39
C LEU A 152 1.27 -3.65 0.32
N ARG A 153 0.68 -4.07 1.45
CA ARG A 153 -0.33 -5.13 1.52
C ARG A 153 -1.54 -4.79 0.64
N LEU A 154 -2.11 -3.60 0.78
CA LEU A 154 -3.24 -3.12 -0.01
C LEU A 154 -2.86 -2.98 -1.50
N SER A 155 -1.68 -2.46 -1.81
CA SER A 155 -1.21 -2.33 -3.18
C SER A 155 -1.09 -3.69 -3.86
N ASN A 156 -0.55 -4.70 -3.16
CA ASN A 156 -0.47 -6.05 -3.70
C ASN A 156 -1.84 -6.70 -3.85
N SER A 157 -2.78 -6.42 -2.93
CA SER A 157 -4.19 -6.85 -3.05
C SER A 157 -4.91 -6.27 -4.28
N ILE A 158 -4.49 -5.08 -4.73
CA ILE A 158 -5.10 -4.36 -5.85
C ILE A 158 -4.43 -4.70 -7.19
N LYS A 159 -3.14 -5.05 -7.21
CA LYS A 159 -2.37 -5.35 -8.43
C LYS A 159 -3.00 -6.44 -9.30
N ASP A 160 -3.67 -7.41 -8.69
CA ASP A 160 -4.29 -8.53 -9.41
C ASP A 160 -5.77 -8.30 -9.77
N ASN A 161 -6.35 -7.16 -9.37
CA ASN A 161 -7.75 -6.83 -9.63
C ASN A 161 -7.86 -5.58 -10.52
N HIS A 162 -7.99 -5.81 -11.82
CA HIS A 162 -8.08 -4.78 -12.88
C HIS A 162 -9.15 -3.70 -12.61
N LEU A 163 -10.25 -4.05 -11.92
CA LEU A 163 -11.30 -3.10 -11.55
C LEU A 163 -10.83 -2.13 -10.46
N LEU A 164 -10.06 -2.62 -9.48
CA LEU A 164 -9.51 -1.79 -8.40
C LEU A 164 -8.35 -0.92 -8.89
N LEU A 165 -7.54 -1.39 -9.86
CA LEU A 165 -6.54 -0.56 -10.54
C LEU A 165 -7.19 0.61 -11.27
N LYS A 166 -8.23 0.36 -12.08
CA LYS A 166 -8.99 1.42 -12.76
C LYS A 166 -9.65 2.39 -11.78
N ALA A 167 -10.16 1.90 -10.66
CA ALA A 167 -10.73 2.75 -9.60
C ALA A 167 -9.66 3.63 -8.93
N ARG A 168 -8.46 3.08 -8.70
CA ARG A 168 -7.32 3.84 -8.15
C ARG A 168 -6.84 4.91 -9.11
N GLU A 169 -6.65 4.58 -10.39
CA GLU A 169 -6.27 5.57 -11.41
C GLU A 169 -7.31 6.69 -11.52
N LYS A 170 -8.60 6.35 -11.44
CA LYS A 170 -9.68 7.34 -11.43
C LYS A 170 -9.59 8.25 -10.20
N ALA A 171 -9.40 7.68 -9.01
CA ALA A 171 -9.26 8.44 -7.77
C ALA A 171 -8.00 9.33 -7.73
N GLU A 172 -6.87 8.86 -8.28
CA GLU A 172 -5.63 9.63 -8.40
C GLU A 172 -5.80 10.81 -9.39
N ARG A 173 -6.45 10.58 -10.54
CA ARG A 173 -6.80 11.67 -11.49
C ARG A 173 -7.76 12.68 -10.87
N GLU A 174 -8.78 12.22 -10.15
CA GLU A 174 -9.74 13.11 -9.48
C GLU A 174 -9.05 13.96 -8.40
N ARG A 175 -8.18 13.38 -7.57
CA ARG A 175 -7.36 14.13 -6.60
C ARG A 175 -6.45 15.16 -7.26
N ALA A 176 -5.82 14.82 -8.39
CA ALA A 176 -4.99 15.75 -9.14
C ALA A 176 -5.80 16.93 -9.71
N LEU A 177 -7.01 16.68 -10.22
CA LEU A 177 -7.90 17.72 -10.75
C LEU A 177 -8.45 18.65 -9.66
N ILE A 178 -8.73 18.12 -8.46
CA ILE A 178 -9.12 18.92 -7.28
C ILE A 178 -7.94 19.78 -6.82
N GLY A 179 -6.73 19.21 -6.72
CA GLY A 179 -5.51 19.94 -6.34
C GLY A 179 -5.10 21.03 -7.33
N ALA A 180 -5.42 20.85 -8.62
CA ALA A 180 -5.23 21.84 -9.67
C ALA A 180 -6.32 22.93 -9.73
N GLY A 181 -7.30 22.92 -8.80
CA GLY A 181 -8.38 23.92 -8.72
C GLY A 181 -9.45 23.82 -9.83
N GLN A 182 -9.40 22.76 -10.65
CA GLN A 182 -10.32 22.54 -11.77
C GLN A 182 -11.64 21.87 -11.34
N LYS A 183 -11.70 21.27 -10.14
CA LYS A 183 -12.92 20.69 -9.57
C LYS A 183 -13.20 21.22 -8.16
N GLN A 184 -14.43 21.67 -7.93
CA GLN A 184 -14.92 22.10 -6.63
C GLN A 184 -15.95 21.06 -6.16
N ILE A 185 -15.69 20.46 -4.99
CA ILE A 185 -16.54 19.42 -4.42
C ILE A 185 -17.24 20.05 -3.22
N GLU A 186 -18.57 20.04 -3.24
CA GLU A 186 -19.37 20.37 -2.07
C GLU A 186 -19.93 19.10 -1.45
N MET A 187 -20.03 19.11 -0.13
CA MET A 187 -20.62 18.04 0.65
C MET A 187 -22.11 18.34 0.78
N THR A 188 -22.96 17.44 0.28
CA THR A 188 -24.40 17.55 0.48
C THR A 188 -24.74 17.36 1.96
N THR A 189 -25.89 17.86 2.41
CA THR A 189 -26.41 17.70 3.78
C THR A 189 -26.54 16.24 4.24
N THR A 190 -26.48 15.28 3.31
CA THR A 190 -26.48 13.82 3.54
C THR A 190 -25.09 13.19 3.61
N GLY A 191 -24.01 13.98 3.52
CA GLY A 191 -22.62 13.51 3.61
C GLY A 191 -22.03 12.97 2.31
N ASN A 192 -22.72 13.13 1.17
CA ASN A 192 -22.21 12.72 -0.14
C ASN A 192 -21.43 13.87 -0.80
N LEU A 193 -20.32 13.54 -1.48
CA LEU A 193 -19.51 14.50 -2.21
C LEU A 193 -20.03 14.62 -3.66
N VAL A 194 -20.48 15.81 -4.06
CA VAL A 194 -21.00 16.08 -5.42
C VAL A 194 -20.16 17.15 -6.11
N GLU A 195 -19.82 16.92 -7.38
CA GLU A 195 -19.10 17.86 -8.25
C GLU A 195 -20.04 18.98 -8.71
N VAL A 196 -19.70 20.24 -8.41
CA VAL A 196 -20.46 21.40 -8.92
C VAL A 196 -19.85 21.81 -10.26
N ALA A 197 -20.60 21.64 -11.34
CA ALA A 197 -20.19 22.06 -12.68
C ALA A 197 -20.07 23.59 -12.73
N LYS A 198 -18.93 24.10 -13.23
CA LYS A 198 -18.54 25.51 -13.08
C LYS A 198 -19.15 26.48 -14.09
N GLU A 199 -19.93 26.04 -15.07
CA GLU A 199 -20.63 26.92 -16.02
C GLU A 199 -22.01 26.35 -16.38
N PRO A 200 -23.04 27.21 -16.57
CA PRO A 200 -24.35 26.74 -17.02
C PRO A 200 -24.17 26.06 -18.37
N VAL A 201 -24.40 24.75 -18.39
CA VAL A 201 -24.31 23.95 -19.60
C VAL A 201 -25.44 24.38 -20.53
N ASP A 202 -25.09 24.95 -21.70
CA ASP A 202 -26.08 25.26 -22.73
C ASP A 202 -26.60 23.95 -23.35
N VAL A 203 -27.67 23.43 -22.75
CA VAL A 203 -28.33 22.19 -23.12
C VAL A 203 -28.82 22.25 -24.57
N SER A 204 -29.13 23.44 -25.08
CA SER A 204 -29.56 23.65 -26.47
C SER A 204 -28.45 23.34 -27.46
N GLU A 205 -27.22 23.76 -27.15
CA GLU A 205 -26.06 23.53 -28.01
C GLU A 205 -25.67 22.05 -28.05
N ILE A 206 -25.79 21.33 -26.93
CA ILE A 206 -25.54 19.89 -26.84
C ILE A 206 -26.54 19.10 -27.69
N ILE A 207 -27.83 19.44 -27.61
CA ILE A 207 -28.87 18.77 -28.40
C ILE A 207 -28.64 18.97 -29.90
N ASN A 208 -28.24 20.18 -30.31
CA ASN A 208 -27.93 20.47 -31.70
C ASN A 208 -26.75 19.64 -32.22
N LYS A 209 -25.69 19.51 -31.42
CA LYS A 209 -24.47 18.74 -31.77
C LYS A 209 -24.64 17.22 -31.63
N SER A 210 -25.72 16.76 -31.00
CA SER A 210 -25.96 15.33 -30.80
C SER A 210 -26.26 14.60 -32.13
N LYS A 211 -25.86 13.32 -32.21
CA LYS A 211 -26.08 12.45 -33.39
C LYS A 211 -27.43 11.73 -33.36
N ILE A 212 -28.47 12.37 -32.82
CA ILE A 212 -29.84 11.81 -32.79
C ILE A 212 -30.66 12.37 -33.95
N SER A 213 -31.78 11.72 -34.27
CA SER A 213 -32.66 12.16 -35.37
C SER A 213 -33.24 13.54 -35.11
N ASP A 214 -33.56 14.28 -36.18
CA ASP A 214 -34.08 15.66 -36.08
C ASP A 214 -35.38 15.73 -35.27
N LYS A 215 -36.24 14.71 -35.44
CA LYS A 215 -37.46 14.53 -34.63
C LYS A 215 -37.16 14.30 -33.15
N GLY A 216 -36.08 13.61 -32.82
CA GLY A 216 -35.61 13.42 -31.45
C GLY A 216 -35.05 14.71 -30.84
N LYS A 217 -34.36 15.53 -31.64
CA LYS A 217 -33.87 16.85 -31.21
C LYS A 217 -35.02 17.81 -30.89
N GLU A 218 -36.07 17.83 -31.71
CA GLU A 218 -37.26 18.67 -31.47
C GLU A 218 -38.02 18.29 -30.20
N LEU A 219 -38.22 16.99 -29.96
CA LEU A 219 -38.88 16.52 -28.73
C LEU A 219 -38.12 16.94 -27.47
N LEU A 220 -36.79 16.82 -27.50
CA LEU A 220 -35.96 17.25 -26.36
C LEU A 220 -36.01 18.75 -26.16
N LYS A 221 -35.98 19.56 -27.24
CA LYS A 221 -36.13 21.02 -27.13
C LYS A 221 -37.47 21.44 -26.55
N GLN A 222 -38.56 20.79 -26.94
CA GLN A 222 -39.89 21.04 -26.36
C GLN A 222 -39.96 20.68 -24.87
N ALA A 223 -39.30 19.61 -24.44
CA ALA A 223 -39.29 19.18 -23.05
C ALA A 223 -38.50 20.11 -22.11
N ILE A 224 -37.59 20.92 -22.66
CA ILE A 224 -36.71 21.81 -21.89
C ILE A 224 -37.19 23.28 -21.96
N GLY A 225 -37.98 23.63 -22.98
CA GLY A 225 -38.53 24.97 -23.21
C GLY A 225 -39.94 25.22 -22.67
N GLY A 226 -40.32 24.58 -21.56
CA GLY A 226 -41.59 24.78 -20.84
C GLY A 226 -41.42 25.59 -19.56
#